data_AF-A0A139I6F5-F1
#
_entry.id   AF-A0A139I6F5-F1
#
_cell.length_a   1.000
_cell.length_b   1.000
_cell.length_c   1.000
_cell.angle_alpha   90.00
_cell.angle_beta   90.00
_cell.angle_gamma   90.00
#
_symmetry.space_group_name_H-M   'P 1'
#
loop_
_entity.id
_entity.type
_entity.pdbx_description
1 polymer ?
#
loop_
_entity_poly.entity_id
_entity_poly.type
_entity_poly.pdbx_seq_one_letter_code
_entity_poly.pdbx_strand_id
1 'polypeptide(L)'
;MSANQGNLAYSIDHIADNFDGGGLGNGSVLDVAGGAGTVSRSLAKKFQHLNFVVQDLPDVVSAVAVDAEDMARIGFMGHDMFTPQPIKDANVYFFRRVFVEWTTRQRRQFKTSSQL
;
A
#
# COMPACT_ATOMS: atom_id res chain seq x y z
N MET A 1 20.74 17.72 4.04
CA MET A 1 19.47 17.60 4.79
C MET A 1 19.24 16.11 5.05
N SER A 2 19.54 15.63 6.26
CA SER A 2 19.37 14.23 6.67
C SER A 2 18.63 14.21 7.99
N ALA A 3 17.32 14.06 7.93
CA ALA A 3 16.48 13.79 9.07
C ALA A 3 15.59 12.63 8.65
N ASN A 4 15.89 11.42 9.12
CA ASN A 4 15.00 10.25 9.27
C ASN A 4 15.66 8.88 9.05
N GLN A 5 16.95 8.78 8.71
CA GLN A 5 17.63 7.48 8.52
C GLN A 5 17.77 6.60 9.79
N GLY A 6 17.19 6.99 10.93
CA GLY A 6 17.25 6.23 12.18
C GLY A 6 15.91 6.07 12.92
N ASN A 7 14.78 6.50 12.35
CA ASN A 7 13.48 6.36 13.02
C ASN A 7 12.80 5.07 12.56
N LEU A 8 12.66 4.10 13.48
CA LEU A 8 12.02 2.80 13.23
C LEU A 8 10.60 2.94 12.64
N ALA A 9 9.86 4.00 12.99
CA ALA A 9 8.51 4.25 12.46
C ALA A 9 8.50 4.55 10.95
N TYR A 10 9.64 4.94 10.37
CA TYR A 10 9.80 5.22 8.95
C TYR A 10 10.57 4.12 8.21
N SER A 11 11.19 3.19 8.94
CA SER A 11 11.96 2.11 8.36
C SER A 11 11.05 1.17 7.57
N ILE A 12 11.32 1.06 6.27
CA ILE A 12 10.65 0.11 5.39
C ILE A 12 11.10 -1.31 5.74
N ASP A 13 12.37 -1.48 6.13
CA ASP A 13 12.94 -2.77 6.51
C ASP A 13 12.22 -3.32 7.74
N HIS A 14 11.90 -2.47 8.72
CA HIS A 14 11.15 -2.89 9.90
C HIS A 14 9.75 -3.43 9.53
N ILE A 15 9.10 -2.87 8.52
CA ILE A 15 7.81 -3.36 8.02
C ILE A 15 7.98 -4.70 7.32
N ALA A 16 8.97 -4.79 6.42
CA ALA A 16 9.26 -6.05 5.72
C ALA A 16 9.65 -7.17 6.69
N ASP A 17 10.29 -6.84 7.82
CA ASP A 17 10.70 -7.77 8.86
C ASP A 17 9.57 -8.29 9.74
N ASN A 18 8.48 -7.54 9.87
CA ASN A 18 7.38 -7.89 10.75
C ASN A 18 6.06 -8.18 9.99
N PHE A 19 6.09 -8.14 8.66
CA PHE A 19 4.97 -8.56 7.82
C PHE A 19 4.94 -10.09 7.70
N ASP A 20 3.86 -10.72 8.17
CA ASP A 20 3.67 -12.17 8.08
C ASP A 20 3.11 -12.58 6.70
N GLY A 21 3.94 -12.41 5.67
CA GLY A 21 3.59 -12.80 4.30
C GLY A 21 3.85 -14.26 3.96
N GLY A 22 4.53 -15.01 4.85
CA GLY A 22 4.98 -16.38 4.58
C GLY A 22 3.81 -17.36 4.42
N GLY A 23 2.76 -17.20 5.21
CA GLY A 23 1.59 -18.09 5.19
C GLY A 23 0.58 -17.84 4.05
N LEU A 24 0.78 -16.81 3.23
CA LEU A 24 -0.22 -16.38 2.23
C LEU A 24 -0.19 -17.17 0.92
N GLY A 25 0.76 -18.10 0.72
CA GLY A 25 0.95 -18.76 -0.57
C GLY A 25 1.18 -17.74 -1.69
N ASN A 26 0.68 -17.99 -2.90
CA ASN A 26 0.78 -17.02 -4.02
C ASN A 26 -0.21 -15.83 -3.87
N GLY A 27 -0.38 -15.33 -2.65
CA GLY A 27 -1.39 -14.36 -2.28
C GLY A 27 -1.13 -12.96 -2.81
N SER A 28 -2.16 -12.13 -2.70
CA SER A 28 -2.17 -10.74 -3.16
C SER A 28 -2.27 -9.75 -2.00
N VAL A 29 -1.48 -8.68 -2.10
CA VAL A 29 -1.50 -7.56 -1.16
C VAL A 29 -1.97 -6.31 -1.89
N LEU A 30 -3.04 -5.70 -1.38
CA LEU A 30 -3.54 -4.41 -1.85
C LEU A 30 -3.00 -3.30 -0.94
N ASP A 31 -2.05 -2.52 -1.44
CA ASP A 31 -1.43 -1.39 -0.74
C ASP A 31 -2.25 -0.11 -1.01
N VAL A 32 -3.10 0.26 -0.06
CA VAL A 32 -4.10 1.33 -0.22
C VAL A 32 -3.53 2.68 0.22
N ALA A 33 -3.64 3.68 -0.67
CA ALA A 33 -2.94 4.96 -0.57
C ALA A 33 -1.42 4.77 -0.38
N GLY A 34 -0.86 3.86 -1.20
CA GLY A 34 0.54 3.42 -1.12
C GLY A 34 1.53 4.35 -1.85
N GLY A 35 1.06 5.40 -2.52
CA GLY A 35 1.86 6.37 -3.25
C GLY A 35 2.70 5.71 -4.33
N ALA A 36 4.02 5.92 -4.24
CA ALA A 36 4.98 5.34 -5.17
C ALA A 36 5.19 3.83 -4.97
N GLY A 37 4.52 3.17 -4.02
CA GLY A 37 4.63 1.72 -3.80
C GLY A 37 5.91 1.27 -3.09
N THR A 38 6.60 2.16 -2.38
CA THR A 38 7.91 1.88 -1.77
C THR A 38 7.87 0.69 -0.80
N VAL A 39 6.77 0.51 -0.05
CA VAL A 39 6.60 -0.64 0.84
C VAL A 39 6.35 -1.90 0.04
N SER A 40 5.42 -1.85 -0.93
CA SER A 40 5.15 -2.97 -1.84
C SER A 40 6.41 -3.46 -2.56
N ARG A 41 7.30 -2.57 -3.01
CA ARG A 41 8.60 -2.96 -3.59
C ARG A 41 9.50 -3.71 -2.61
N SER A 42 9.59 -3.25 -1.36
CA SER A 42 10.40 -3.93 -0.35
C SER A 42 9.82 -5.31 0.01
N LEU A 43 8.51 -5.38 0.20
CA LEU A 43 7.81 -6.64 0.44
C LEU A 43 7.95 -7.60 -0.74
N ALA A 44 7.85 -7.11 -1.98
CA ALA A 44 8.04 -7.92 -3.17
C ALA A 44 9.46 -8.52 -3.23
N LYS A 45 10.51 -7.75 -2.85
CA LYS A 45 11.89 -8.26 -2.77
C LYS A 45 12.04 -9.39 -1.75
N LYS A 46 11.33 -9.31 -0.62
CA LYS A 46 11.41 -10.31 0.43
C LYS A 46 10.53 -11.54 0.18
N PHE A 47 9.32 -11.33 -0.30
CA PHE A 47 8.30 -12.33 -0.53
C PHE A 47 8.07 -12.50 -2.03
N GLN A 48 8.92 -13.32 -2.66
CA GLN A 48 8.95 -13.52 -4.11
C GLN A 48 7.69 -14.20 -4.67
N HIS A 49 6.91 -14.85 -3.80
CA HIS A 49 5.66 -15.53 -4.11
C HIS A 49 4.43 -14.61 -4.06
N LEU A 50 4.54 -13.40 -3.50
CA LEU A 50 3.42 -12.46 -3.39
C LEU A 50 3.32 -11.53 -4.60
N ASN A 51 2.07 -11.14 -4.89
CA ASN A 51 1.71 -10.13 -5.87
C ASN A 51 1.12 -8.90 -5.18
N PHE A 52 1.31 -7.74 -5.79
CA PHE A 52 0.95 -6.46 -5.19
C PHE A 52 0.12 -5.63 -6.17
N VAL A 53 -0.87 -4.93 -5.63
CA VAL A 53 -1.54 -3.82 -6.31
C VAL A 53 -1.42 -2.60 -5.40
N VAL A 54 -0.81 -1.54 -5.91
CA VAL A 54 -0.69 -0.26 -5.23
C VAL A 54 -1.81 0.63 -5.73
N GLN A 55 -2.67 1.07 -4.80
CA GLN A 55 -3.74 2.02 -5.07
C GLN A 55 -3.37 3.39 -4.51
N ASP A 56 -3.57 4.42 -5.32
CA ASP A 56 -3.56 5.82 -4.90
C ASP A 56 -4.41 6.65 -5.87
N LEU A 57 -4.55 7.95 -5.66
CA LEU A 57 -5.26 8.82 -6.59
C LEU A 57 -4.69 8.70 -8.02
N PRO A 58 -5.52 8.83 -9.08
CA PRO A 58 -5.07 8.67 -10.46
C PRO A 58 -3.83 9.52 -10.82
N ASP A 59 -3.79 10.77 -10.35
CA ASP A 59 -2.65 11.68 -10.59
C ASP A 59 -1.37 11.19 -9.91
N VAL A 60 -1.48 10.63 -8.69
CA VAL A 60 -0.34 10.05 -7.96
C VAL A 60 0.19 8.84 -8.71
N VAL A 61 -0.70 7.93 -9.11
CA VAL A 61 -0.34 6.73 -9.87
C VAL A 61 0.30 7.08 -11.21
N SER A 62 -0.21 8.10 -11.91
CA SER A 62 0.33 8.54 -13.21
C SER A 62 1.77 9.07 -13.12
N ALA A 63 2.18 9.55 -11.95
CA ALA A 63 3.51 10.07 -11.69
C ALA A 63 4.53 9.02 -11.23
N VAL A 64 4.10 7.77 -11.03
CA VAL A 64 4.99 6.69 -10.59
C VAL A 64 5.86 6.20 -11.74
N ALA A 65 7.18 6.21 -11.54
CA ALA A 65 8.10 5.49 -12.40
C ALA A 65 8.00 3.99 -12.11
N VAL A 66 7.60 3.22 -13.11
CA VAL A 66 7.49 1.75 -13.05
C VAL A 66 8.68 1.16 -13.80
N ASP A 67 9.51 0.38 -13.12
CA ASP A 67 10.61 -0.35 -13.74
C ASP A 67 10.18 -1.77 -14.18
N ALA A 68 11.05 -2.47 -14.89
CA ALA A 68 10.75 -3.81 -15.39
C ALA A 68 10.54 -4.84 -14.27
N GLU A 69 11.14 -4.60 -13.10
CA GLU A 69 11.05 -5.48 -11.93
C GLU A 69 9.70 -5.31 -11.24
N ASP A 70 9.17 -4.09 -11.20
CA ASP A 70 7.82 -3.76 -10.76
C ASP A 70 6.77 -4.43 -11.65
N MET A 71 6.91 -4.32 -12.99
CA MET A 71 5.90 -4.81 -13.94
C MET A 71 5.56 -6.30 -13.81
N ALA A 72 6.46 -7.11 -13.25
CA ALA A 72 6.23 -8.54 -13.08
C ALA A 72 5.25 -8.87 -11.94
N ARG A 73 5.22 -8.06 -10.87
CA ARG A 73 4.52 -8.42 -9.61
C ARG A 73 3.83 -7.26 -8.89
N ILE A 74 4.00 -6.02 -9.36
CA ILE A 74 3.44 -4.82 -8.75
C ILE A 74 2.64 -4.07 -9.81
N GLY A 75 1.32 -4.13 -9.67
CA GLY A 75 0.40 -3.30 -10.44
C GLY A 75 0.15 -1.97 -9.75
N PHE A 76 -0.06 -0.90 -10.52
CA PHE A 76 -0.52 0.39 -10.00
C PHE A 76 -1.93 0.69 -10.52
N MET A 77 -2.82 1.15 -9.64
CA MET A 77 -4.22 1.40 -9.98
C MET A 77 -4.73 2.69 -9.36
N GLY A 78 -5.18 3.63 -10.19
CA GLY A 78 -5.83 4.84 -9.73
C GLY A 78 -7.13 4.52 -8.99
N HIS A 79 -7.24 4.87 -7.71
CA HIS A 79 -8.40 4.59 -6.88
C HIS A 79 -8.53 5.59 -5.73
N ASP A 80 -9.71 6.20 -5.60
CA ASP A 80 -10.07 6.95 -4.40
C ASP A 80 -10.52 5.98 -3.29
N MET A 81 -9.69 5.84 -2.26
CA MET A 81 -9.94 4.97 -1.10
C MET A 81 -11.25 5.23 -0.35
N PHE A 82 -11.93 6.36 -0.59
CA PHE A 82 -13.25 6.65 -0.01
C PHE A 82 -14.42 6.11 -0.84
N THR A 83 -14.14 5.64 -2.06
CA THR A 83 -15.12 4.96 -2.91
C THR A 83 -15.12 3.44 -2.67
N PRO A 84 -16.19 2.72 -3.05
CA PRO A 84 -16.25 1.28 -2.86
C PRO A 84 -15.07 0.57 -3.52
N GLN A 85 -14.30 -0.16 -2.71
CA GLN A 85 -13.11 -0.88 -3.15
C GLN A 85 -13.44 -1.88 -4.28
N PRO A 86 -12.89 -1.76 -5.50
CA PRO A 86 -13.20 -2.63 -6.63
C PRO A 86 -12.53 -4.00 -6.55
N ILE A 87 -11.38 -4.14 -5.87
CA ILE A 87 -10.69 -5.42 -5.66
C ILE A 87 -11.21 -6.01 -4.34
N LYS A 88 -11.97 -7.10 -4.41
CA LYS A 88 -12.63 -7.70 -3.23
C LYS A 88 -11.92 -8.93 -2.68
N ASP A 89 -11.09 -9.56 -3.50
CA ASP A 89 -10.46 -10.86 -3.30
C ASP A 89 -8.97 -10.77 -2.97
N ALA A 90 -8.50 -9.60 -2.51
CA ALA A 90 -7.15 -9.47 -1.97
C ALA A 90 -6.99 -10.25 -0.66
N ASN A 91 -5.86 -10.96 -0.49
CA ASN A 91 -5.57 -11.64 0.77
C ASN A 91 -5.28 -10.66 1.90
N VAL A 92 -4.67 -9.51 1.58
CA VAL A 92 -4.34 -8.46 2.55
C VAL A 92 -4.70 -7.09 1.98
N TYR A 93 -5.35 -6.25 2.80
CA TYR A 93 -5.51 -4.82 2.56
C TYR A 93 -4.57 -4.07 3.50
N PHE A 94 -3.51 -3.52 2.94
CA PHE A 94 -2.44 -2.86 3.69
C PHE A 94 -2.64 -1.34 3.67
N PHE A 95 -2.68 -0.73 4.85
CA PHE A 95 -2.81 0.72 5.03
C PHE A 95 -1.64 1.21 5.89
N ARG A 96 -0.70 1.95 5.29
CA ARG A 96 0.40 2.55 6.05
C ARG A 96 0.18 4.04 6.22
N ARG A 97 0.02 4.49 7.47
CA ARG A 97 -0.06 5.90 7.88
C ARG A 97 -1.20 6.73 7.28
N VAL A 98 -2.06 6.13 6.47
CA VAL A 98 -3.24 6.74 5.86
C VAL A 98 -4.13 7.46 6.90
N PHE A 99 -4.34 6.86 8.08
CA PHE A 99 -5.25 7.41 9.09
C PHE A 99 -4.65 8.53 9.96
N VAL A 100 -3.33 8.71 9.94
CA VAL A 100 -2.62 9.67 10.81
C VAL A 100 -2.51 11.04 10.14
N GLU A 101 -2.55 11.10 8.82
CA GLU A 101 -2.38 12.32 8.03
C GLU A 101 -3.69 13.12 7.85
N TRP A 102 -4.73 12.79 8.60
CA TRP A 102 -6.07 13.35 8.42
C TRP A 102 -6.49 14.33 9.51
N THR A 103 -6.97 15.49 9.07
CA THR A 103 -7.75 16.41 9.92
C THR A 103 -9.12 15.82 10.23
N THR A 104 -9.78 16.30 11.29
CA THR A 104 -11.07 15.79 11.81
C THR A 104 -12.16 15.61 10.74
N ARG A 105 -12.12 16.37 9.64
CA ARG A 105 -13.11 16.33 8.56
C ARG A 105 -13.04 15.03 7.73
N GLN A 106 -11.85 14.53 7.40
CA GLN A 106 -11.67 13.31 6.61
C GLN A 106 -12.04 12.05 7.41
N ARG A 107 -11.84 12.06 8.73
CA ARG A 107 -12.23 10.95 9.64
C ARG A 107 -13.74 10.68 9.67
N ARG A 108 -14.59 11.68 9.39
CA ARG A 108 -16.06 11.51 9.39
C ARG A 108 -16.55 10.77 8.15
N GLN A 109 -15.88 10.92 7.00
CA GLN A 109 -16.32 10.32 5.74
C GLN A 109 -16.10 8.80 5.69
N PHE A 110 -15.04 8.30 6.33
CA PHE A 110 -14.81 6.86 6.50
C PHE A 110 -15.94 6.19 7.31
N LYS A 111 -16.45 6.85 8.36
CA LYS A 111 -17.55 6.32 9.19
C LYS A 111 -18.91 6.30 8.48
N THR A 112 -19.14 7.15 7.48
CA THR A 112 -20.41 7.20 6.76
C THR A 112 -20.47 6.22 5.58
N SER A 113 -19.32 5.81 5.04
CA SER A 113 -19.24 4.84 3.94
C SER A 113 -19.16 3.39 4.41
N SER A 114 -18.94 3.15 5.72
CA SER A 114 -19.06 1.81 6.33
C SER A 114 -20.52 1.51 6.67
N GLN A 115 -21.36 1.36 5.66
CA GLN A 115 -22.57 0.56 5.80
C GLN A 115 -22.33 -0.73 5.03
N LEU A 116 -21.91 -1.74 5.80
CA LEU A 116 -22.23 -3.14 5.51
C LEU A 116 -23.73 -3.34 5.74
#